data_AF-A0A7J2JAU5-F1
#
_entry.id   AF-A0A7J2JAU5-F1
#
_cell.length_a   1.000
_cell.length_b   1.000
_cell.length_c   1.000
_cell.angle_alpha   90.00
_cell.angle_beta   90.00
_cell.angle_gamma   90.00
#
_symmetry.space_group_name_H-M   'P 1'
#
loop_
_entity.id
_entity.type
_entity.pdbx_description
1 polymer ?
#
loop_
_entity_poly.entity_id
_entity_poly.type
_entity_poly.pdbx_seq_one_letter_code
_entity_poly.pdbx_strand_id
1 'polypeptide(L)'
;IDPFGSPVPYISIAVRSVLPGGILAVTATDTATLCGVYRKTCIRRYGSKPLRTWSMHEIGLRILLGHIIREGARFDRALYPILSYSRNYYMRAYFKVKKGAKKADELLKNIDTLKTYDFDLKEKEVGPLWTGNLHDKGFLVSLRDVIRKKNFRNKKDIEKLVDRCLDEIDMPPLFYDIDALASYFKRSPPKIFRMMRLLEKEGYRVSRTHFRDTSFKTDAPLDEVIKVFNDLTI
;
A
#
# COMPACT_ATOMS: atom_id res chain seq x y z
N ILE A 1 12.84 10.13 -9.24
CA ILE A 1 11.88 11.26 -9.37
C ILE A 1 11.42 11.63 -7.98
N ASP A 2 11.74 12.84 -7.52
CA ASP A 2 11.41 13.29 -6.16
C ASP A 2 10.94 14.77 -6.18
N PRO A 3 9.73 15.04 -6.72
CA PRO A 3 9.25 16.39 -6.94
C PRO A 3 8.49 16.92 -5.72
N PHE A 4 8.25 18.23 -5.71
CA PHE A 4 7.24 18.83 -4.84
C PHE A 4 5.83 18.52 -5.37
N GLY A 5 5.09 17.70 -4.64
CA GLY A 5 3.72 17.30 -4.95
C GLY A 5 3.65 16.02 -5.78
N SER A 6 2.98 16.12 -6.94
CA SER A 6 2.65 14.97 -7.77
C SER A 6 3.79 14.63 -8.75
N PRO A 7 4.16 13.34 -8.89
CA PRO A 7 5.16 12.93 -9.87
C PRO A 7 4.61 12.75 -11.29
N VAL A 8 3.28 12.81 -11.48
CA VAL A 8 2.58 12.53 -12.75
C VAL A 8 3.23 13.21 -13.97
N PRO A 9 3.59 14.52 -13.94
CA PRO A 9 4.18 15.18 -15.11
C PRO A 9 5.49 14.55 -15.62
N TYR A 10 6.20 13.82 -14.76
CA TYR A 10 7.52 13.24 -15.06
C TYR A 10 7.48 11.74 -15.35
N ILE A 11 6.35 11.06 -15.11
CA ILE A 11 6.28 9.59 -15.20
C ILE A 11 6.53 9.12 -16.62
N SER A 12 5.81 9.66 -17.61
CA SER A 12 5.88 9.18 -18.99
C SER A 12 7.28 9.32 -19.60
N ILE A 13 8.03 10.37 -19.25
CA ILE A 13 9.41 10.55 -19.71
C ILE A 13 10.38 9.63 -18.95
N ALA A 14 10.24 9.52 -17.63
CA ALA A 14 11.12 8.67 -16.84
C ALA A 14 10.98 7.18 -17.18
N VAL A 15 9.76 6.70 -17.41
CA VAL A 15 9.52 5.30 -17.81
C VAL A 15 10.20 4.99 -19.16
N ARG A 16 10.24 5.95 -20.08
CA ARG A 16 10.93 5.78 -21.38
C ARG A 16 12.46 5.85 -21.24
N SER A 17 12.97 6.69 -20.35
CA SER A 17 14.41 6.89 -20.15
C SER A 17 15.10 5.75 -19.41
N VAL A 18 14.38 5.00 -18.55
CA VAL A 18 14.98 3.90 -17.80
C VAL A 18 15.19 2.68 -18.71
N LEU A 19 16.44 2.22 -18.81
CA LEU A 19 16.80 1.02 -19.57
C LEU A 19 16.14 -0.25 -18.98
N PRO A 20 15.84 -1.28 -19.80
CA PRO A 20 15.39 -2.57 -19.30
C PRO A 20 16.37 -3.12 -18.25
N GLY A 21 15.85 -3.60 -17.13
CA GLY A 21 16.65 -4.03 -15.97
C GLY A 21 16.99 -2.90 -15.00
N GLY A 22 16.76 -1.64 -15.36
CA GLY A 22 16.91 -0.50 -14.47
C GLY A 22 15.85 -0.44 -13.36
N ILE A 23 16.09 0.43 -12.38
CA ILE A 23 15.16 0.72 -11.29
C ILE A 23 14.61 2.13 -11.47
N LEU A 24 13.29 2.26 -11.45
CA LEU A 24 12.61 3.55 -11.36
C LEU A 24 12.18 3.79 -9.91
N ALA A 25 12.66 4.87 -9.29
CA ALA A 25 12.27 5.30 -7.95
C ALA A 25 11.47 6.60 -8.03
N VAL A 26 10.27 6.61 -7.44
CA VAL A 26 9.32 7.72 -7.48
C VAL A 26 8.85 8.07 -6.08
N THR A 27 8.83 9.36 -5.77
CA THR A 27 8.15 9.91 -4.59
C THR A 27 6.92 10.70 -5.01
N ALA A 28 5.86 10.61 -4.22
CA ALA A 28 4.70 11.48 -4.29
C ALA A 28 4.47 12.13 -2.92
N THR A 29 4.48 13.46 -2.85
CA THR A 29 4.17 14.21 -1.62
C THR A 29 2.77 14.82 -1.65
N ASP A 30 2.01 14.66 -2.74
CA ASP A 30 0.61 15.06 -2.87
C ASP A 30 -0.37 14.06 -2.19
N THR A 31 -0.02 13.62 -0.99
CA THR A 31 -0.78 12.64 -0.20
C THR A 31 -2.23 13.06 0.04
N ALA A 32 -2.53 14.35 0.21
CA ALA A 32 -3.91 14.82 0.32
C ALA A 32 -4.78 14.45 -0.90
N THR A 33 -4.19 14.44 -2.10
CA THR A 33 -4.89 14.02 -3.33
C THR A 33 -5.10 12.51 -3.33
N LEU A 34 -4.02 11.74 -3.10
CA LEU A 34 -4.04 10.27 -3.13
C LEU A 34 -4.89 9.65 -2.00
N CYS A 35 -4.91 10.26 -0.82
CA CYS A 35 -5.71 9.85 0.34
C CYS A 35 -7.17 10.34 0.31
N GLY A 36 -7.60 10.98 -0.78
CA GLY A 36 -9.00 11.31 -1.02
C GLY A 36 -9.52 12.61 -0.43
N VAL A 37 -8.67 13.49 0.13
CA VAL A 37 -9.08 14.85 0.52
C VAL A 37 -9.51 15.65 -0.71
N TYR A 38 -8.73 15.58 -1.79
CA TYR A 38 -9.03 16.25 -3.07
C TYR A 38 -9.43 15.25 -4.16
N ARG A 39 -10.57 14.58 -3.98
CA ARG A 39 -11.05 13.49 -4.86
C ARG A 39 -11.05 13.84 -6.35
N LYS A 40 -11.60 15.00 -6.73
CA LYS A 40 -11.63 15.46 -8.14
C LYS A 40 -10.23 15.61 -8.72
N THR A 41 -9.27 16.08 -7.92
CA THR A 41 -7.86 16.21 -8.34
C THR A 41 -7.21 14.84 -8.55
N CYS A 42 -7.53 13.86 -7.70
CA CYS A 42 -7.01 12.50 -7.84
C CYS A 42 -7.50 11.84 -9.13
N ILE A 43 -8.80 12.01 -9.43
CA ILE A 43 -9.38 11.53 -10.69
C ILE A 43 -8.69 12.19 -11.88
N ARG A 44 -8.47 13.52 -11.86
CA ARG A 44 -7.80 14.22 -12.98
C ARG A 44 -6.34 13.81 -13.18
N ARG A 45 -5.57 13.62 -12.09
CA ARG A 45 -4.12 13.35 -12.17
C ARG A 45 -3.80 11.87 -12.34
N TYR A 46 -4.48 11.01 -11.58
CA TYR A 46 -4.17 9.58 -11.50
C TYR A 46 -5.21 8.72 -12.21
N GLY A 47 -6.35 9.27 -12.63
CA GLY A 47 -7.41 8.49 -13.29
C GLY A 47 -8.02 7.43 -12.37
N SER A 48 -8.12 7.71 -11.07
CA SER A 48 -8.60 6.77 -10.05
C SER A 48 -9.45 7.45 -8.99
N LYS A 49 -10.41 6.72 -8.41
CA LYS A 49 -11.28 7.16 -7.32
C LYS A 49 -10.64 6.80 -5.98
N PRO A 50 -10.10 7.77 -5.22
CA PRO A 50 -9.64 7.54 -3.86
C PRO A 50 -10.81 7.50 -2.87
N LEU A 51 -10.54 7.02 -1.66
CA LEU A 51 -11.45 7.11 -0.52
C LEU A 51 -10.66 7.56 0.71
N ARG A 52 -11.26 8.51 1.44
CA ARG A 52 -10.79 8.91 2.76
C ARG A 52 -11.38 7.93 3.79
N THR A 53 -10.53 7.09 4.35
CA THR A 53 -10.84 6.05 5.34
C THR A 53 -9.56 5.73 6.12
N TRP A 54 -9.59 4.81 7.09
CA TRP A 54 -8.41 4.39 7.84
C TRP A 54 -7.32 3.79 6.94
N SER A 55 -7.70 3.10 5.85
CA SER A 55 -6.79 2.51 4.86
C SER A 55 -6.37 3.47 3.73
N MET A 56 -6.66 4.77 3.84
CA MET A 56 -6.41 5.75 2.77
C MET A 56 -4.97 5.82 2.27
N HIS A 57 -3.99 5.55 3.14
CA HIS A 57 -2.57 5.55 2.77
C HIS A 57 -2.21 4.37 1.85
N GLU A 58 -2.80 3.20 2.08
CA GLU A 58 -2.61 2.06 1.19
C GLU A 58 -3.37 2.25 -0.13
N ILE A 59 -4.60 2.76 -0.07
CA ILE A 59 -5.39 3.11 -1.26
C ILE A 59 -4.59 4.08 -2.12
N GLY A 60 -4.09 5.17 -1.54
CA GLY A 60 -3.29 6.17 -2.23
C GLY A 60 -2.00 5.59 -2.83
N LEU A 61 -1.29 4.74 -2.09
CA LEU A 61 -0.08 4.09 -2.60
C LEU A 61 -0.39 3.18 -3.79
N ARG A 62 -1.45 2.37 -3.70
CA ARG A 62 -1.89 1.48 -4.79
C ARG A 62 -2.39 2.26 -6.01
N ILE A 63 -3.02 3.41 -5.82
CA ILE A 63 -3.38 4.32 -6.91
C ILE A 63 -2.13 4.83 -7.63
N LEU A 64 -1.11 5.27 -6.87
CA LEU A 64 0.17 5.71 -7.44
C LEU A 64 0.83 4.59 -8.24
N LEU A 65 0.90 3.38 -7.67
CA LEU A 65 1.44 2.19 -8.36
C LEU A 65 0.68 1.89 -9.65
N GLY A 66 -0.65 1.80 -9.57
CA GLY A 66 -1.50 1.48 -10.72
C GLY A 66 -1.45 2.54 -11.81
N HIS A 67 -1.27 3.82 -11.46
CA HIS A 67 -1.03 4.89 -12.43
C HIS A 67 0.31 4.69 -13.17
N ILE A 68 1.41 4.48 -12.44
CA ILE A 68 2.75 4.31 -13.02
C ILE A 68 2.82 3.07 -13.92
N ILE A 69 2.18 1.97 -13.51
CA ILE A 69 2.13 0.73 -14.29
C ILE A 69 1.36 0.94 -15.60
N ARG A 70 0.18 1.60 -15.55
CA ARG A 70 -0.59 1.95 -16.75
C ARG A 70 0.19 2.87 -17.69
N GLU A 71 0.86 3.88 -17.16
CA GLU A 71 1.68 4.78 -17.98
C GLU A 71 2.82 4.04 -18.69
N GLY A 72 3.44 3.06 -18.05
CA GLY A 72 4.47 2.26 -18.70
C GLY A 72 3.96 1.25 -19.71
N ALA A 73 2.78 0.67 -19.47
CA ALA A 73 2.14 -0.24 -20.41
C ALA A 73 1.95 0.38 -21.79
N ARG A 74 1.65 1.70 -21.86
CA ARG A 74 1.54 2.47 -23.12
C ARG A 74 2.80 2.48 -23.98
N PHE A 75 3.95 2.09 -23.40
CA PHE A 75 5.25 2.05 -24.07
C PHE A 75 5.84 0.62 -24.11
N ASP A 76 5.00 -0.42 -23.95
CA ASP A 76 5.40 -1.82 -23.84
C ASP A 76 6.44 -2.07 -22.73
N ARG A 77 6.34 -1.30 -21.65
CA ARG A 77 7.20 -1.42 -20.46
C ARG A 77 6.41 -2.01 -19.30
N ALA A 78 6.95 -3.07 -18.72
CA ALA A 78 6.44 -3.69 -17.51
C ALA A 78 7.19 -3.13 -16.28
N LEU A 79 6.45 -2.53 -15.35
CA LEU A 79 7.00 -1.95 -14.12
C LEU A 79 6.59 -2.81 -12.93
N TYR A 80 7.49 -3.68 -12.47
CA TYR A 80 7.24 -4.56 -11.33
C TYR A 80 7.52 -3.80 -10.03
N PRO A 81 6.54 -3.58 -9.14
CA PRO A 81 6.80 -3.02 -7.82
C PRO A 81 7.76 -3.93 -7.05
N ILE A 82 8.86 -3.37 -6.54
CA ILE A 82 9.84 -4.12 -5.72
C ILE A 82 9.86 -3.67 -4.27
N LEU A 83 9.52 -2.41 -4.01
CA LEU A 83 9.33 -1.83 -2.69
C LEU A 83 8.43 -0.62 -2.84
N SER A 84 7.39 -0.52 -2.02
CA SER A 84 6.57 0.68 -1.96
C SER A 84 6.12 0.93 -0.52
N TYR A 85 6.13 2.17 -0.06
CA TYR A 85 5.71 2.47 1.30
C TYR A 85 5.14 3.88 1.42
N SER A 86 4.25 4.07 2.38
CA SER A 86 3.77 5.39 2.82
C SER A 86 4.32 5.67 4.21
N ARG A 87 5.02 6.80 4.38
CA ARG A 87 5.52 7.23 5.69
C ARG A 87 5.40 8.75 5.83
N ASN A 88 4.90 9.19 6.98
CA ASN A 88 4.67 10.60 7.28
C ASN A 88 3.76 11.26 6.23
N TYR A 89 4.33 12.10 5.36
CA TYR A 89 3.63 12.92 4.37
C TYR A 89 4.01 12.59 2.93
N TYR A 90 4.65 11.44 2.68
CA TYR A 90 5.01 11.02 1.33
C TYR A 90 4.79 9.52 1.10
N MET A 91 4.62 9.18 -0.17
CA MET A 91 4.56 7.83 -0.69
C MET A 91 5.77 7.59 -1.58
N ARG A 92 6.45 6.45 -1.42
CA ARG A 92 7.64 6.08 -2.18
C ARG A 92 7.35 4.77 -2.89
N ALA A 93 7.70 4.69 -4.17
CA ALA A 93 7.55 3.48 -4.98
C ALA A 93 8.81 3.22 -5.80
N TYR A 94 9.26 1.98 -5.76
CA TYR A 94 10.39 1.47 -6.53
C TYR A 94 9.90 0.39 -7.48
N PHE A 95 10.33 0.46 -8.73
CA PHE A 95 9.95 -0.49 -9.77
C PHE A 95 11.18 -1.04 -10.47
N LYS A 96 11.18 -2.35 -10.74
CA LYS A 96 12.08 -2.94 -11.73
C LYS A 96 11.43 -2.81 -13.11
N VAL A 97 12.10 -2.12 -14.03
CA VAL A 97 11.59 -1.90 -15.38
C VAL A 97 12.02 -3.05 -16.29
N LYS A 98 11.09 -3.66 -17.02
CA LYS A 98 11.38 -4.64 -18.08
C LYS A 98 10.71 -4.22 -19.38
N LYS A 99 11.29 -4.64 -20.51
CA LYS A 99 10.67 -4.48 -21.84
C LYS A 99 9.77 -5.68 -22.15
N GLY A 100 8.65 -5.44 -22.82
CA GLY A 100 7.80 -6.45 -23.45
C GLY A 100 6.32 -6.21 -23.18
N ALA A 101 5.53 -6.10 -24.26
CA ALA A 101 4.07 -5.93 -24.21
C ALA A 101 3.38 -7.01 -23.38
N LYS A 102 3.68 -8.29 -23.64
CA LYS A 102 3.10 -9.42 -22.87
C LYS A 102 3.27 -9.29 -21.35
N LYS A 103 4.45 -8.83 -20.91
CA LYS A 103 4.74 -8.61 -19.49
C LYS A 103 3.96 -7.42 -18.93
N ALA A 104 3.75 -6.38 -19.74
CA ALA A 104 2.93 -5.25 -19.36
C ALA A 104 1.46 -5.68 -19.23
N ASP A 105 0.95 -6.47 -20.18
CA ASP A 105 -0.41 -7.02 -20.14
C ASP A 105 -0.65 -7.88 -18.90
N GLU A 106 0.32 -8.73 -18.52
CA GLU A 106 0.29 -9.51 -17.28
C GLU A 106 0.16 -8.62 -16.03
N LEU A 107 0.87 -7.50 -15.97
CA LEU A 107 0.75 -6.55 -14.86
C LEU A 107 -0.59 -5.84 -14.86
N LEU A 108 -1.11 -5.46 -16.04
CA LEU A 108 -2.41 -4.79 -16.15
C LEU A 108 -3.57 -5.63 -15.62
N LYS A 109 -3.46 -6.97 -15.62
CA LYS A 109 -4.45 -7.87 -14.98
C LYS A 109 -4.61 -7.63 -13.47
N ASN A 110 -3.60 -7.05 -12.82
CA ASN A 110 -3.61 -6.70 -11.39
C ASN A 110 -3.96 -5.22 -11.16
N ILE A 111 -4.68 -4.61 -12.11
CA ILE A 111 -5.23 -3.26 -11.95
C ILE A 111 -6.74 -3.37 -12.00
N ASP A 112 -7.36 -3.15 -10.85
CA ASP A 112 -8.80 -3.29 -10.69
C ASP A 112 -9.32 -2.33 -9.61
N THR A 113 -10.63 -2.35 -9.42
CA THR A 113 -11.33 -1.75 -8.29
C THR A 113 -11.29 -2.67 -7.08
N LEU A 114 -11.38 -2.09 -5.89
CA LEU A 114 -11.53 -2.82 -4.63
C LEU A 114 -12.72 -2.30 -3.85
N LYS A 115 -13.38 -3.21 -3.14
CA LYS A 115 -14.35 -2.87 -2.10
C LYS A 115 -13.62 -2.59 -0.79
N THR A 116 -14.08 -1.59 -0.07
CA THR A 116 -13.57 -1.17 1.22
C THR A 116 -14.68 -0.47 2.00
N TYR A 117 -14.40 0.00 3.21
CA TYR A 117 -15.37 0.66 4.07
C TYR A 117 -14.95 2.10 4.37
N ASP A 118 -15.94 2.98 4.46
CA ASP A 118 -15.74 4.31 5.02
C ASP A 118 -15.79 4.28 6.56
N PHE A 119 -15.61 5.45 7.18
CA PHE A 119 -15.64 5.57 8.64
C PHE A 119 -16.99 5.21 9.27
N ASP A 120 -18.07 5.14 8.49
CA ASP A 120 -19.40 4.71 8.96
C ASP A 120 -19.62 3.20 8.78
N LEU A 121 -18.57 2.45 8.41
CA LEU A 121 -18.61 1.03 8.03
C LEU A 121 -19.49 0.76 6.79
N LYS A 122 -19.72 1.75 5.92
CA LYS A 122 -20.46 1.56 4.68
C LYS A 122 -19.52 1.13 3.57
N GLU A 123 -19.91 0.09 2.84
CA GLU A 123 -19.16 -0.40 1.69
C GLU A 123 -19.04 0.69 0.60
N LYS A 124 -17.84 0.85 0.07
CA LYS A 124 -17.47 1.77 -1.01
C LYS A 124 -16.52 1.07 -1.97
N GLU A 125 -16.55 1.53 -3.21
CA GLU A 125 -15.64 1.08 -4.26
C GLU A 125 -14.54 2.14 -4.51
N VAL A 126 -13.29 1.69 -4.62
CA VAL A 126 -12.10 2.51 -4.92
C VAL A 126 -11.35 1.96 -6.11
N GLY A 127 -10.61 2.82 -6.81
CA GLY A 127 -9.79 2.43 -7.95
C GLY A 127 -10.20 3.09 -9.29
N PRO A 128 -9.66 2.60 -10.42
CA PRO A 128 -8.76 1.46 -10.54
C PRO A 128 -7.41 1.71 -9.85
N LEU A 129 -6.83 0.68 -9.23
CA LEU A 129 -5.58 0.74 -8.48
C LEU A 129 -4.83 -0.60 -8.58
N TRP A 130 -3.57 -0.64 -8.13
CA TRP A 130 -2.79 -1.86 -8.09
C TRP A 130 -3.29 -2.83 -7.00
N THR A 131 -3.74 -4.03 -7.38
CA THR A 131 -4.24 -5.07 -6.47
C THR A 131 -3.19 -6.11 -6.10
N GLY A 132 -2.09 -6.20 -6.85
CA GLY A 132 -0.99 -7.13 -6.58
C GLY A 132 -0.15 -6.76 -5.35
N ASN A 133 0.95 -7.50 -5.17
CA ASN A 133 1.89 -7.29 -4.07
C ASN A 133 2.56 -5.91 -4.13
N LEU A 134 2.72 -5.26 -2.98
CA LEU A 134 3.37 -3.95 -2.83
C LEU A 134 4.90 -4.04 -2.90
N HIS A 135 5.44 -5.24 -2.68
CA HIS A 135 6.85 -5.51 -2.53
C HIS A 135 7.24 -6.81 -3.23
N ASP A 136 8.51 -6.91 -3.60
CA ASP A 136 9.11 -8.17 -4.04
C ASP A 136 9.83 -8.84 -2.86
N LYS A 137 9.50 -10.11 -2.59
CA LYS A 137 10.05 -10.87 -1.45
C LYS A 137 11.57 -11.02 -1.55
N GLY A 138 12.08 -11.38 -2.73
CA GLY A 138 13.51 -11.58 -2.94
C GLY A 138 14.31 -10.29 -2.75
N PHE A 139 13.76 -9.17 -3.22
CA PHE A 139 14.32 -7.84 -3.04
C PHE A 139 14.35 -7.44 -1.56
N LEU A 140 13.26 -7.66 -0.81
CA LEU A 140 13.21 -7.33 0.61
C LEU A 140 14.19 -8.15 1.45
N VAL A 141 14.31 -9.46 1.19
CA VAL A 141 15.31 -10.32 1.86
C VAL A 141 16.73 -9.81 1.58
N SER A 142 17.04 -9.55 0.31
CA SER A 142 18.34 -9.01 -0.10
C SER A 142 18.62 -7.65 0.56
N LEU A 143 17.61 -6.79 0.66
CA LEU A 143 17.71 -5.48 1.31
C LEU A 143 17.97 -5.62 2.81
N ARG A 144 17.29 -6.55 3.49
CA ARG A 144 17.48 -6.85 4.91
C ARG A 144 18.92 -7.24 5.22
N ASP A 145 19.54 -8.07 4.37
CA ASP A 145 20.93 -8.48 4.53
C ASP A 145 21.92 -7.32 4.36
N VAL A 146 21.67 -6.41 3.41
CA VAL A 146 22.47 -5.20 3.26
C VAL A 146 22.34 -4.29 4.48
N ILE A 147 21.12 -4.15 5.03
CA ILE A 147 20.86 -3.35 6.22
C ILE A 147 21.62 -3.89 7.44
N ARG A 148 21.65 -5.22 7.61
CA ARG A 148 22.40 -5.86 8.70
C ARG A 148 23.90 -5.61 8.60
N LYS A 149 24.47 -5.71 7.40
CA LYS A 149 25.92 -5.58 7.15
C LYS A 149 26.43 -4.14 7.19
N LYS A 150 25.60 -3.16 6.81
CA LYS A 150 26.00 -1.74 6.80
C LYS A 150 25.56 -1.01 8.06
N ASN A 151 26.23 0.10 8.34
CA ASN A 151 25.84 1.00 9.42
C ASN A 151 25.12 2.21 8.83
N PHE A 152 23.87 2.42 9.26
CA PHE A 152 23.04 3.55 8.84
C PHE A 152 22.65 4.35 10.07
N ARG A 153 22.59 5.68 9.96
CA ARG A 153 22.15 6.55 11.07
C ARG A 153 20.79 6.12 11.65
N ASN A 154 19.86 5.72 10.79
CA ASN A 154 18.50 5.32 11.14
C ASN A 154 18.27 3.81 10.99
N LYS A 155 19.28 2.98 11.28
CA LYS A 155 19.25 1.54 11.02
C LYS A 155 18.02 0.83 11.60
N LYS A 156 17.70 1.06 12.89
CA LYS A 156 16.55 0.44 13.57
C LYS A 156 15.22 0.73 12.89
N ASP A 157 15.02 1.97 12.43
CA ASP A 157 13.81 2.38 11.72
C ASP A 157 13.66 1.70 10.37
N ILE A 158 14.78 1.57 9.64
CA ILE A 158 14.81 0.92 8.32
C ILE A 158 14.56 -0.58 8.50
N GLU A 159 15.18 -1.22 9.50
CA GLU A 159 14.94 -2.62 9.84
C GLU A 159 13.46 -2.86 10.20
N LYS A 160 12.88 -2.02 11.07
CA LYS A 160 11.45 -2.09 11.42
C LYS A 160 10.57 -1.96 10.18
N LEU A 161 10.87 -1.02 9.28
CA LEU A 161 10.11 -0.85 8.04
C LEU A 161 10.19 -2.10 7.15
N VAL A 162 11.39 -2.62 6.90
CA VAL A 162 11.60 -3.79 6.04
C VAL A 162 10.94 -5.04 6.62
N ASP A 163 11.05 -5.24 7.94
CA ASP A 163 10.39 -6.35 8.63
C ASP A 163 8.86 -6.26 8.49
N ARG A 164 8.27 -5.06 8.64
CA ARG A 164 6.83 -4.86 8.39
C ARG A 164 6.43 -5.10 6.94
N CYS A 165 7.25 -4.67 5.98
CA CYS A 165 6.99 -4.95 4.57
C CYS A 165 7.06 -6.45 4.25
N LEU A 166 7.93 -7.21 4.93
CA LEU A 166 8.02 -8.67 4.81
C LEU A 166 6.77 -9.36 5.37
N ASP A 167 6.27 -8.90 6.53
CA ASP A 167 5.04 -9.41 7.16
C ASP A 167 3.78 -9.20 6.29
N GLU A 168 3.81 -8.22 5.38
CA GLU A 168 2.68 -7.89 4.49
C GLU A 168 2.66 -8.66 3.17
N ILE A 169 3.70 -9.45 2.88
CA ILE A 169 3.77 -10.21 1.62
C ILE A 169 2.62 -11.22 1.57
N ASP A 170 1.94 -11.29 0.41
CA ASP A 170 0.82 -12.20 0.13
C ASP A 170 -0.41 -12.03 1.05
N MET A 171 -0.42 -10.97 1.85
CA MET A 171 -1.60 -10.53 2.59
C MET A 171 -2.57 -9.81 1.66
N PRO A 172 -3.89 -9.93 1.91
CA PRO A 172 -4.88 -9.22 1.12
C PRO A 172 -4.64 -7.70 1.14
N PRO A 173 -5.04 -6.98 0.08
CA PRO A 173 -4.99 -5.52 0.06
C PRO A 173 -5.78 -4.89 1.21
N LEU A 174 -5.33 -3.70 1.61
CA LEU A 174 -5.93 -2.89 2.67
C LEU A 174 -5.71 -3.50 4.06
N PHE A 175 -6.14 -2.76 5.08
CA PHE A 175 -5.95 -3.12 6.48
C PHE A 175 -7.10 -2.58 7.33
N TYR A 176 -7.22 -3.12 8.54
CA TYR A 176 -8.09 -2.57 9.58
C TYR A 176 -7.27 -1.78 10.59
N ASP A 177 -7.89 -0.77 11.17
CA ASP A 177 -7.28 0.10 12.18
C ASP A 177 -8.08 0.06 13.47
N ILE A 178 -7.40 -0.28 14.58
CA ILE A 178 -8.07 -0.47 15.86
C ILE A 178 -8.58 0.86 16.41
N ASP A 179 -7.83 1.94 16.22
CA ASP A 179 -8.25 3.27 16.67
C ASP A 179 -9.48 3.75 15.88
N ALA A 180 -9.56 3.45 14.59
CA ALA A 180 -10.73 3.74 13.78
C ALA A 180 -11.98 2.97 14.25
N LEU A 181 -11.84 1.68 14.54
CA LEU A 181 -12.93 0.87 15.12
C LEU A 181 -13.35 1.39 16.49
N ALA A 182 -12.39 1.69 17.36
CA ALA A 182 -12.61 2.25 18.68
C ALA A 182 -13.35 3.60 18.62
N SER A 183 -12.95 4.48 17.70
CA SER A 183 -13.63 5.75 17.45
C SER A 183 -15.07 5.56 16.96
N TYR A 184 -15.31 4.58 16.08
CA TYR A 184 -16.65 4.30 15.55
C TYR A 184 -17.58 3.77 16.64
N PHE A 185 -17.14 2.77 17.40
CA PHE A 185 -17.92 2.15 18.49
C PHE A 185 -17.93 2.98 19.78
N LYS A 186 -17.17 4.08 19.84
CA LYS A 186 -17.00 4.92 21.04
C LYS A 186 -16.49 4.13 22.25
N ARG A 187 -15.51 3.25 22.03
CA ARG A 187 -14.88 2.39 23.05
C ARG A 187 -13.39 2.63 23.13
N SER A 188 -12.76 2.14 24.20
CA SER A 188 -11.30 2.14 24.32
C SER A 188 -10.66 1.12 23.36
N PRO A 189 -9.58 1.46 22.66
CA PRO A 189 -8.93 0.55 21.72
C PRO A 189 -8.29 -0.63 22.48
N PRO A 190 -8.60 -1.89 22.11
CA PRO A 190 -7.93 -3.06 22.68
C PRO A 190 -6.48 -3.12 22.24
N LYS A 191 -5.65 -3.89 22.96
CA LYS A 191 -4.27 -4.14 22.56
C LYS A 191 -4.26 -4.91 21.23
N ILE A 192 -3.58 -4.37 20.22
CA ILE A 192 -3.46 -4.98 18.88
C ILE A 192 -3.02 -6.44 18.89
N PHE A 193 -2.09 -6.81 19.77
CA PHE A 193 -1.66 -8.19 19.90
C PHE A 193 -2.80 -9.14 20.31
N ARG A 194 -3.75 -8.68 21.15
CA ARG A 194 -4.92 -9.48 21.51
C ARG A 194 -5.86 -9.66 20.33
N MET A 195 -6.08 -8.58 19.56
CA MET A 195 -6.89 -8.59 18.34
C MET A 195 -6.35 -9.62 17.33
N MET A 196 -5.06 -9.52 17.01
CA MET A 196 -4.41 -10.41 16.04
C MET A 196 -4.45 -11.87 16.50
N ARG A 197 -4.14 -12.12 17.79
CA ARG A 197 -4.12 -13.48 18.34
C ARG A 197 -5.49 -14.16 18.31
N LEU A 198 -6.58 -13.42 18.56
CA LEU A 198 -7.92 -13.99 18.47
C LEU A 198 -8.29 -14.31 17.02
N LEU A 199 -8.03 -13.42 16.07
CA LEU A 199 -8.26 -13.69 14.65
C LEU A 199 -7.44 -14.89 14.14
N GLU A 200 -6.18 -15.03 14.57
CA GLU A 200 -5.36 -16.21 14.27
C GLU A 200 -5.95 -17.50 14.84
N LYS A 201 -6.51 -17.45 16.06
CA LYS A 201 -7.19 -18.60 16.68
C LYS A 201 -8.46 -19.02 15.94
N GLU A 202 -9.17 -18.06 15.35
CA GLU A 202 -10.34 -18.31 14.49
C GLU A 202 -9.94 -18.79 13.08
N GLY A 203 -8.63 -18.93 12.81
CA GLY A 203 -8.11 -19.51 11.56
C GLY A 203 -7.78 -18.50 10.46
N TYR A 204 -7.86 -17.20 10.73
CA TYR A 204 -7.53 -16.16 9.77
C TYR A 204 -6.03 -15.88 9.70
N ARG A 205 -5.53 -15.51 8.53
CA ARG A 205 -4.18 -14.96 8.39
C ARG A 205 -4.19 -13.55 8.93
N VAL A 206 -3.16 -13.20 9.70
CA VAL A 206 -3.03 -11.86 10.26
C VAL A 206 -1.59 -11.41 10.17
N SER A 207 -1.38 -10.12 9.89
CA SER A 207 -0.05 -9.53 9.97
C SER A 207 -0.08 -8.08 10.39
N ARG A 208 1.06 -7.58 10.85
CA ARG A 208 1.26 -6.15 11.09
C ARG A 208 1.39 -5.44 9.75
N THR A 209 1.11 -4.13 9.76
CA THR A 209 1.39 -3.28 8.60
C THR A 209 2.42 -2.18 8.90
N HIS A 210 3.11 -1.73 7.85
CA HIS A 210 4.00 -0.58 7.79
C HIS A 210 3.23 0.75 7.71
N PHE A 211 1.95 0.75 7.31
CA PHE A 211 1.17 1.98 7.15
C PHE A 211 0.91 2.70 8.47
N ARG A 212 0.59 1.95 9.53
CA ARG A 212 0.27 2.50 10.85
C ARG A 212 0.49 1.45 11.94
N ASP A 213 0.94 1.88 13.12
CA ASP A 213 1.27 0.97 14.23
C ASP A 213 0.04 0.44 15.00
N THR A 214 -1.14 1.02 14.83
CA THR A 214 -2.41 0.53 15.40
C THR A 214 -3.25 -0.28 14.40
N SER A 215 -2.66 -0.63 13.26
CA SER A 215 -3.33 -1.35 12.17
C SER A 215 -2.75 -2.75 11.92
N PHE A 216 -3.58 -3.61 11.33
CA PHE A 216 -3.22 -4.99 10.94
C PHE A 216 -3.94 -5.40 9.64
N LYS A 217 -3.33 -6.33 8.90
CA LYS A 217 -3.94 -6.96 7.72
C LYS A 217 -4.51 -8.32 8.11
N THR A 218 -5.63 -8.70 7.51
CA THR A 218 -6.19 -10.04 7.66
C THR A 218 -7.09 -10.38 6.46
N ASP A 219 -7.27 -11.66 6.19
CA ASP A 219 -8.30 -12.16 5.28
C ASP A 219 -9.66 -12.40 5.96
N ALA A 220 -9.79 -12.06 7.25
CA ALA A 220 -11.07 -12.04 7.95
C ALA A 220 -12.01 -10.97 7.36
N PRO A 221 -13.30 -11.31 7.17
CA PRO A 221 -14.30 -10.34 6.79
C PRO A 221 -14.60 -9.34 7.93
N LEU A 222 -15.21 -8.21 7.60
CA LEU A 222 -15.39 -7.09 8.54
C LEU A 222 -16.24 -7.48 9.76
N ASP A 223 -17.26 -8.29 9.56
CA ASP A 223 -18.14 -8.81 10.62
C ASP A 223 -17.37 -9.61 11.68
N GLU A 224 -16.45 -10.50 11.27
CA GLU A 224 -15.59 -11.24 12.19
C GLU A 224 -14.60 -10.31 12.91
N VAL A 225 -14.05 -9.31 12.20
CA VAL A 225 -13.21 -8.28 12.83
C VAL A 225 -14.00 -7.48 13.87
N ILE A 226 -15.24 -7.11 13.60
CA ILE A 226 -16.10 -6.39 14.56
C ILE A 226 -16.44 -7.27 15.76
N LYS A 227 -16.76 -8.54 15.53
CA LYS A 227 -17.05 -9.53 16.59
C LYS A 227 -15.88 -9.64 17.56
N VAL A 228 -14.67 -9.91 17.05
CA VAL A 228 -13.46 -9.99 17.89
C VAL A 228 -13.17 -8.66 18.60
N PHE A 229 -13.42 -7.52 17.95
CA PHE A 229 -13.27 -6.20 18.58
C PHE A 229 -14.23 -6.04 19.76
N ASN A 230 -15.49 -6.44 19.61
CA ASN A 230 -16.50 -6.38 20.65
C ASN A 230 -16.18 -7.33 21.82
N ASP A 231 -15.69 -8.54 21.55
CA ASP A 231 -15.32 -9.50 22.61
C ASP A 231 -14.17 -8.98 23.49
N LEU A 232 -13.31 -8.12 22.93
CA LEU A 232 -12.18 -7.51 23.62
C LEU A 232 -12.51 -6.17 24.30
N THR A 233 -13.69 -5.59 24.02
CA THR A 233 -14.06 -4.25 24.48
C THR A 233 -15.41 -4.28 25.17
N ILE A 234 -15.41 -3.89 26.45
CA ILE A 234 -16.62 -3.73 27.26
C ILE A 234 -17.18 -2.31 27.02
#